data_AF-A0A4R7VZ24-F1
#
_entry.id   AF-A0A4R7VZ24-F1
#
_cell.length_a   1.000
_cell.length_b   1.000
_cell.length_c   1.000
_cell.angle_alpha   90.00
_cell.angle_beta   90.00
_cell.angle_gamma   90.00
#
_symmetry.space_group_name_H-M   'P 1'
#
loop_
_entity.id
_entity.type
_entity.pdbx_description
1 polymer ?
#
loop_
_entity_poly.entity_id
_entity_poly.type
_entity_poly.pdbx_seq_one_letter_code
_entity_poly.pdbx_strand_id
1 'polypeptide(L)'
;MATTSSFPEDPNESPRLEDELIGLDPDDPETRAFRAHLERQHRVRASYTVEGYLSDVGDFADSANRLGGHRKLMAGILVLLILLGVTITAWDALVFVWHTFTN
;
A
#
# COMPACT_ATOMS: atom_id res chain seq x y z
N MET A 1 -9.66 -4.64 37.99
CA MET A 1 -9.27 -5.24 36.70
C MET A 1 -9.72 -4.27 35.61
N ALA A 2 -8.80 -3.47 35.07
CA ALA A 2 -8.99 -2.66 33.87
C ALA A 2 -7.59 -2.35 33.33
N THR A 3 -7.18 -3.05 32.28
CA THR A 3 -5.92 -2.83 31.56
C THR A 3 -6.15 -1.64 30.63
N THR A 4 -5.65 -0.46 31.00
CA THR A 4 -5.49 0.66 30.07
C THR A 4 -4.36 0.27 29.10
N SER A 5 -4.74 -0.25 27.93
CA SER A 5 -3.81 -0.41 26.81
C SER A 5 -3.50 0.97 26.22
N SER A 6 -2.46 1.62 26.73
CA SER A 6 -1.86 2.78 26.09
C SER A 6 -1.22 2.33 24.77
N PHE A 7 -1.98 2.40 23.68
CA PHE A 7 -1.38 2.47 22.35
C PHE A 7 -0.47 3.72 22.33
N PRO A 8 0.73 3.66 21.76
CA PRO A 8 1.47 4.87 21.43
C PRO A 8 0.65 5.59 20.35
N GLU A 9 -0.16 6.55 20.77
CA GLU A 9 -0.82 7.50 19.90
C GLU A 9 0.32 8.33 19.30
N ASP A 10 0.60 8.14 18.01
CA ASP A 10 1.53 9.02 17.32
C ASP A 10 0.94 10.43 17.44
N PRO A 11 1.61 11.37 18.13
CA PRO A 11 1.05 12.70 18.40
C PRO A 11 0.80 13.51 17.12
N ASN A 12 1.20 12.98 15.96
CA ASN A 12 0.99 13.55 14.64
C ASN A 12 -0.19 12.94 13.87
N GLU A 13 -0.83 11.87 14.38
CA GLU A 13 -2.02 11.25 13.75
C GLU A 13 -3.31 11.98 14.09
N SER A 14 -3.50 12.38 15.35
CA SER A 14 -4.68 13.13 15.77
C SER A 14 -4.85 14.42 14.96
N PRO A 15 -3.86 15.34 14.85
CA PRO A 15 -4.09 16.62 14.19
C PRO A 15 -4.53 16.49 12.73
N ARG A 16 -4.04 15.47 12.00
CA ARG A 16 -4.42 15.20 10.61
C ARG A 16 -5.86 14.68 10.49
N LEU A 17 -6.28 13.81 11.40
CA LEU A 17 -7.66 13.32 11.46
C LEU A 17 -8.62 14.47 11.83
N GLU A 18 -8.22 15.36 12.73
CA GLU A 18 -9.00 16.56 13.06
C GLU A 18 -9.09 17.56 11.90
N ASP A 19 -8.03 17.71 11.10
CA ASP A 19 -8.04 18.54 9.89
C ASP A 19 -9.02 17.99 8.83
N GLU A 20 -9.14 16.66 8.69
CA GLU A 20 -10.10 16.02 7.76
C GLU A 20 -11.56 16.08 8.23
N LEU A 21 -11.77 16.23 9.54
CA LEU A 21 -13.09 16.37 10.16
C LEU A 21 -13.50 17.84 10.38
N ILE A 22 -12.69 18.79 9.92
CA ILE A 22 -12.95 20.21 10.10
C ILE A 22 -14.22 20.65 9.35
N GLY A 23 -15.17 21.26 10.06
CA GLY A 23 -16.44 21.71 9.49
C GLY A 23 -17.57 20.66 9.48
N LEU A 24 -17.30 19.43 9.95
CA LEU A 24 -18.34 18.44 10.26
C LEU A 24 -18.77 18.56 11.74
N ASP A 25 -20.04 18.30 12.02
CA ASP A 25 -20.56 18.33 13.39
C ASP A 25 -19.98 17.13 14.18
N PRO A 26 -19.17 17.36 15.24
CA PRO A 26 -18.54 16.28 16.00
C PRO A 26 -19.55 15.37 16.71
N ASP A 27 -20.76 15.85 17.00
CA ASP A 27 -21.79 15.11 17.72
C ASP A 27 -22.74 14.34 16.79
N ASP A 28 -22.63 14.55 15.48
CA ASP A 28 -23.43 13.85 14.49
C ASP A 28 -23.03 12.35 14.39
N PRO A 29 -24.00 11.41 14.44
CA PRO A 29 -23.72 9.98 14.32
C PRO A 29 -22.98 9.58 13.04
N GLU A 30 -23.18 10.28 11.92
CA GLU A 30 -22.50 9.96 10.66
C GLU A 30 -21.02 10.37 10.71
N THR A 31 -20.74 11.56 11.27
CA THR A 31 -19.37 12.06 11.48
C THR A 31 -18.55 11.12 12.38
N ARG A 32 -19.15 10.50 13.40
CA ARG A 32 -18.48 9.48 14.23
C ARG A 32 -18.17 8.19 13.47
N ALA A 33 -19.07 7.75 12.60
CA ALA A 33 -18.82 6.58 11.75
C ALA A 33 -17.69 6.85 10.75
N PHE A 34 -17.62 8.08 10.22
CA PHE A 34 -16.57 8.52 9.33
C PHE A 34 -15.21 8.62 10.04
N ARG A 35 -15.16 9.21 11.25
CA ARG A 35 -13.96 9.21 12.11
C ARG A 35 -13.41 7.79 12.32
N ALA A 36 -14.27 6.84 12.68
CA ALA A 36 -13.87 5.44 12.86
C ALA A 36 -13.42 4.76 11.56
N HIS A 37 -13.88 5.23 10.40
CA HIS A 37 -13.42 4.77 9.10
C HIS A 37 -12.04 5.35 8.75
N LEU A 38 -11.84 6.66 8.94
CA LEU A 38 -10.57 7.35 8.70
C LEU A 38 -9.46 6.84 9.61
N GLU A 39 -9.76 6.56 10.87
CA GLU A 39 -8.81 5.98 11.84
C GLU A 39 -8.30 4.61 11.38
N ARG A 40 -9.15 3.79 10.74
CA ARG A 40 -8.74 2.51 10.15
C ARG A 40 -7.86 2.70 8.91
N GLN A 41 -8.15 3.69 8.08
CA GLN A 41 -7.38 3.96 6.87
C GLN A 41 -6.00 4.56 7.18
N HIS A 42 -5.93 5.51 8.10
CA HIS A 42 -4.67 6.15 8.52
C HIS A 42 -3.70 5.13 9.11
N ARG A 43 -4.20 4.23 9.97
CA ARG A 43 -3.43 3.13 10.57
C ARG A 43 -2.84 2.16 9.54
N VAL A 44 -3.46 2.02 8.36
CA VAL A 44 -2.98 1.16 7.26
C VAL A 44 -2.04 1.93 6.31
N ARG A 45 -2.22 3.25 6.17
CA ARG A 45 -1.45 4.11 5.27
C ARG A 45 -0.05 4.44 5.82
N ALA A 46 0.14 4.46 7.13
CA ALA A 46 1.40 4.83 7.79
C ALA A 46 2.60 3.91 7.48
N SER A 47 2.40 2.76 6.83
CA SER A 47 3.48 1.84 6.42
C SER A 47 3.90 1.91 4.95
N TYR A 48 3.36 2.83 4.15
CA TYR A 48 3.74 2.99 2.73
C TYR A 48 4.92 3.97 2.56
N THR A 49 6.06 3.67 3.18
CA THR A 49 7.33 4.36 2.93
C THR A 49 8.14 3.52 1.95
N VAL A 50 8.79 4.20 0.99
CA VAL A 50 9.45 3.65 -0.21
C VAL A 50 10.48 2.52 0.07
N GLU A 51 10.97 2.39 1.30
CA GLU A 51 11.80 1.26 1.76
C GLU A 51 11.08 -0.09 1.82
N GLY A 52 9.75 -0.10 1.98
CA GLY A 52 8.94 -1.32 1.93
C GLY A 52 8.91 -1.98 0.55
N TYR A 53 8.98 -1.18 -0.53
CA TYR A 53 8.94 -1.70 -1.90
C TYR A 53 10.22 -2.46 -2.28
N LEU A 54 11.36 -2.13 -1.67
CA LEU A 54 12.62 -2.85 -1.89
C LEU A 54 12.74 -4.10 -1.01
N SER A 55 12.21 -4.06 0.21
CA SER A 55 12.08 -5.25 1.08
C SER A 55 11.13 -6.28 0.46
N ASP A 56 9.99 -5.85 -0.07
CA ASP A 56 9.01 -6.75 -0.70
C ASP A 56 9.58 -7.50 -1.91
N VAL A 57 10.49 -6.89 -2.68
CA VAL A 57 11.15 -7.55 -3.82
C VAL A 57 12.16 -8.61 -3.36
N GLY A 58 12.93 -8.32 -2.31
CA GLY A 58 13.87 -9.27 -1.71
C GLY A 58 13.17 -10.43 -1.02
N ASP A 59 12.12 -10.13 -0.25
CA ASP A 59 11.30 -11.12 0.44
C ASP A 59 10.47 -11.96 -0.55
N PHE A 60 10.13 -11.45 -1.75
CA PHE A 60 9.52 -12.25 -2.81
C PHE A 60 10.46 -13.31 -3.38
N ALA A 61 11.75 -13.00 -3.52
CA ALA A 61 12.76 -13.94 -4.03
C ALA A 61 12.95 -15.12 -3.07
N ASP A 62 13.00 -14.84 -1.75
CA ASP A 62 13.09 -15.87 -0.71
C ASP A 62 11.76 -16.61 -0.47
N SER A 63 10.61 -15.93 -0.64
CA SER A 63 9.28 -16.55 -0.54
C SER A 63 8.98 -17.52 -1.69
N ALA A 64 9.45 -17.22 -2.91
CA ALA A 64 9.31 -18.10 -4.08
C ALA A 64 10.02 -19.45 -3.89
N ASN A 65 11.12 -19.47 -3.13
CA ASN A 65 11.92 -20.66 -2.89
C ASN A 65 11.42 -21.50 -1.69
N ARG A 66 10.59 -20.92 -0.78
CA ARG A 66 10.23 -21.56 0.50
C ARG A 66 8.74 -21.85 0.71
N LEU A 67 7.81 -21.19 0.00
CA LEU A 67 6.36 -21.38 0.20
C LEU A 67 5.75 -22.36 -0.82
N GLY A 68 6.07 -23.64 -0.60
CA GLY A 68 5.47 -24.80 -1.27
C GLY A 68 3.98 -24.99 -0.96
N GLY A 69 3.13 -24.12 -1.51
CA GLY A 69 1.69 -24.36 -1.65
C GLY A 69 1.29 -24.16 -3.10
N HIS A 70 0.92 -25.24 -3.82
CA HIS A 70 0.64 -25.25 -5.27
C HIS A 70 -0.23 -24.07 -5.76
N ARG A 71 -1.18 -23.59 -4.95
CA ARG A 71 -2.03 -22.45 -5.30
C ARG A 71 -1.33 -21.09 -5.25
N LYS A 72 -0.43 -20.88 -4.28
CA LYS A 72 0.32 -19.62 -4.16
C LYS A 72 1.41 -19.49 -5.22
N LEU A 73 2.00 -20.61 -5.65
CA LEU A 73 2.94 -20.64 -6.79
C LEU A 73 2.26 -20.23 -8.09
N MET A 74 1.05 -20.75 -8.37
CA MET A 74 0.29 -20.35 -9.57
C MET A 74 -0.06 -18.86 -9.58
N ALA A 75 -0.48 -18.31 -8.43
CA ALA A 75 -0.75 -16.88 -8.30
C ALA A 75 0.52 -16.04 -8.52
N GLY A 76 1.65 -16.45 -7.93
CA GLY A 76 2.94 -15.78 -8.11
C GLY A 76 3.42 -15.81 -9.57
N ILE A 77 3.35 -16.97 -10.23
CA ILE A 77 3.70 -17.10 -11.65
C ILE A 77 2.80 -16.23 -12.53
N LEU A 78 1.49 -16.20 -12.27
CA LEU A 78 0.57 -15.36 -13.03
C LEU A 78 0.91 -13.88 -12.90
N VAL A 79 1.14 -13.39 -11.68
CA VAL A 79 1.55 -12.00 -11.45
C VAL A 79 2.87 -11.71 -12.13
N LEU A 80 3.84 -12.62 -12.04
CA LEU A 80 5.14 -12.49 -12.72
C LEU A 80 4.98 -12.40 -14.24
N LEU A 81 4.12 -13.22 -14.85
CA LEU A 81 3.82 -13.18 -16.29
C LEU A 81 3.18 -11.85 -16.71
N ILE A 82 2.24 -11.32 -15.90
CA ILE A 82 1.62 -10.02 -16.16
C ILE A 82 2.67 -8.91 -16.08
N LEU A 83 3.47 -8.88 -15.02
CA LEU A 83 4.53 -7.89 -14.83
C LEU A 83 5.57 -7.95 -15.97
N LEU A 84 5.94 -9.16 -16.40
CA LEU A 84 6.85 -9.35 -17.53
C LEU A 84 6.27 -8.77 -18.82
N GLY A 85 5.00 -9.07 -19.12
CA GLY A 85 4.32 -8.51 -20.31
C GLY A 85 4.28 -6.99 -20.30
N VAL A 86 3.88 -6.38 -19.17
CA VAL A 86 3.85 -4.92 -19.02
C VAL A 86 5.24 -4.31 -19.19
N THR A 87 6.27 -4.94 -18.62
CA THR A 87 7.66 -4.45 -18.71
C THR A 87 8.16 -4.46 -20.15
N ILE A 88 7.91 -5.55 -20.88
CA ILE A 88 8.28 -5.66 -22.31
C ILE A 88 7.55 -4.60 -23.12
N THR A 89 6.24 -4.43 -22.93
CA THR A 89 5.44 -3.43 -23.65
C THR A 89 5.90 -2.00 -23.35
N ALA A 90 6.19 -1.68 -22.08
CA ALA A 90 6.69 -0.37 -21.69
C ALA A 90 8.07 -0.08 -22.29
N TRP A 91 8.96 -1.09 -22.31
CA TRP A 91 10.27 -0.97 -22.92
C TRP A 91 10.19 -0.74 -24.43
N ASP A 92 9.34 -1.50 -25.12
CA ASP A 92 9.13 -1.36 -26.57
C ASP A 92 8.60 0.04 -26.93
N ALA A 93 7.65 0.56 -26.15
CA ALA A 93 7.15 1.91 -26.31
C ALA A 93 8.25 2.97 -26.10
N LEU A 94 9.09 2.81 -25.08
CA LEU A 94 10.22 3.69 -24.81
C LEU A 94 11.24 3.69 -25.96
N VAL A 95 11.61 2.51 -26.45
CA VAL A 95 12.55 2.33 -27.57
C VAL A 95 11.96 2.93 -28.85
N PHE A 96 10.68 2.72 -29.11
CA PHE A 96 9.97 3.30 -30.26
C PHE A 96 10.01 4.82 -30.25
N VAL A 97 9.68 5.44 -29.10
CA VAL A 97 9.72 6.90 -28.92
C VAL A 97 11.15 7.40 -29.10
N TRP A 98 12.13 6.74 -28.48
CA TRP A 98 13.54 7.11 -28.61
C TRP A 98 14.03 7.09 -30.06
N HIS A 99 13.73 6.01 -30.79
CA HIS A 99 14.08 5.91 -32.22
C HIS A 99 13.37 6.98 -33.06
N THR A 100 12.10 7.26 -32.78
CA THR A 100 11.34 8.31 -33.47
C THR A 100 11.93 9.69 -33.26
N PHE A 101 12.44 10.00 -32.06
CA PHE A 101 13.08 11.27 -31.77
C PHE A 101 14.50 11.40 -32.35
N THR A 102 15.21 10.28 -32.48
CA THR A 102 16.61 10.27 -32.94
C THR A 102 16.72 10.21 -34.47
N ASN A 103 15.68 9.76 -35.16
CA ASN A 103 15.62 9.62 -36.62
C ASN A 103 14.85 10.78 -37.26
#